data_AF-A0A835I4M4-F1
#
_entry.id   AF-A0A835I4M4-F1
#
_cell.length_a   1.000
_cell.length_b   1.000
_cell.length_c   1.000
_cell.angle_alpha   90.00
_cell.angle_beta   90.00
_cell.angle_gamma   90.00
#
_symmetry.space_group_name_H-M   'P 1'
#
loop_
_entity.id
_entity.type
_entity.pdbx_description
1 polymer ?
#
loop_
_entity_poly.entity_id
_entity_poly.type
_entity_poly.pdbx_seq_one_letter_code
_entity_poly.pdbx_strand_id
1 'polypeptide(L)' 'MGAPMQRWTEEEEAALKAGILKHGLGKWRIISKDPEFSSILCLSSNVDLKDKWRNMNVTTQYGSRRLAGRKT' A
#
# COMPACT_ATOMS: atom_id res chain seq x y z
N MET A 1 -9.02 -8.52 -20.05
CA MET A 1 -9.48 -8.62 -18.65
C MET A 1 -8.54 -7.78 -17.81
N GLY A 2 -8.90 -6.53 -17.50
CA GLY A 2 -8.10 -5.70 -16.61
C GLY A 2 -8.25 -6.23 -15.19
N ALA A 3 -7.15 -6.69 -14.60
CA ALA A 3 -7.14 -7.16 -13.21
C ALA A 3 -7.76 -6.08 -12.32
N PRO A 4 -8.73 -6.43 -11.46
CA PRO A 4 -9.37 -5.46 -10.58
C PRO A 4 -8.28 -4.81 -9.72
N MET A 5 -8.27 -3.48 -9.69
CA MET A 5 -7.45 -2.68 -8.76
C MET A 5 -7.54 -3.34 -7.39
N GLN A 6 -6.41 -3.86 -6.91
CA GLN A 6 -6.35 -4.52 -5.63
C GLN A 6 -6.74 -3.50 -4.56
N ARG A 7 -7.96 -3.65 -4.06
CA ARG A 7 -8.49 -2.79 -3.00
C ARG A 7 -7.77 -3.24 -1.75
N TRP A 8 -6.93 -2.35 -1.25
CA TRP A 8 -6.35 -2.51 0.08
C TRP A 8 -7.48 -2.68 1.09
N THR A 9 -7.43 -3.77 1.84
CA THR A 9 -8.36 -3.98 2.95
C THR A 9 -7.94 -3.15 4.15
N GLU A 10 -8.88 -2.90 5.08
CA GLU A 10 -8.58 -2.19 6.32
C GLU A 10 -7.50 -2.93 7.13
N GLU A 11 -7.45 -4.26 7.05
CA GLU A 11 -6.40 -5.09 7.65
C GLU A 11 -5.03 -4.81 7.04
N GLU A 12 -4.92 -4.74 5.70
CA GLU A 12 -3.68 -4.40 5.02
C GLU A 12 -3.24 -2.96 5.34
N GLU A 13 -4.17 -2.01 5.40
CA GLU A 13 -3.87 -0.63 5.76
C GLU A 13 -3.41 -0.50 7.21
N ALA A 14 -4.02 -1.26 8.14
CA ALA A 14 -3.61 -1.33 9.54
C ALA A 14 -2.24 -1.99 9.67
N ALA A 15 -1.99 -3.10 8.98
CA ALA A 15 -0.69 -3.77 8.95
C ALA A 15 0.41 -2.86 8.36
N LEU A 16 0.09 -2.09 7.32
CA LEU A 16 1.01 -1.10 6.76
C LEU A 16 1.34 0.00 7.77
N LYS A 17 0.34 0.60 8.43
CA LYS A 17 0.54 1.62 9.46
C LYS A 17 1.34 1.07 10.64
N ALA A 18 1.00 -0.11 11.13
CA ALA A 18 1.68 -0.78 12.23
C ALA A 18 3.14 -1.14 11.86
N GLY A 19 3.36 -1.66 10.65
CA GLY A 19 4.69 -1.98 10.17
C GLY A 19 5.58 -0.75 10.00
N ILE A 20 5.03 0.36 9.51
CA ILE A 20 5.72 1.65 9.47
C ILE A 20 6.04 2.17 10.87
N LEU A 21 5.10 2.04 11.81
CA LEU A 21 5.30 2.48 13.19
C LEU A 21 6.38 1.65 13.89
N LYS A 22 6.43 0.34 13.61
CA LYS A 22 7.38 -0.62 14.20
C LYS A 22 8.79 -0.52 13.59
N HIS A 23 8.90 -0.48 12.26
CA HIS A 23 10.20 -0.52 11.54
C HIS A 23 10.69 0.85 11.09
N GLY A 24 9.79 1.81 10.89
CA GLY A 24 10.07 3.13 10.36
C GLY A 24 9.62 3.32 8.90
N LEU A 25 9.27 4.56 8.58
CA LEU A 25 8.93 5.02 7.23
C LEU A 25 10.07 4.71 6.24
N GLY A 26 9.74 4.16 5.08
CA GLY A 26 10.73 3.83 4.04
C GLY A 26 11.34 2.43 4.16
N LYS A 27 11.09 1.70 5.26
CA LYS A 27 11.52 0.31 5.44
C LYS A 27 10.55 -0.71 4.81
N TRP A 28 10.01 -0.40 3.62
CA TRP A 28 9.01 -1.22 2.92
C TRP A 28 9.44 -2.68 2.71
N ARG A 29 10.70 -2.89 2.35
CA ARG A 29 11.27 -4.22 2.17
C ARG A 29 11.29 -5.02 3.48
N ILE A 30 11.51 -4.35 4.62
CA ILE A 30 11.54 -5.00 5.94
C ILE A 30 10.10 -5.32 6.35
N ILE A 31 9.19 -4.36 6.24
CA ILE A 31 7.77 -4.52 6.57
C ILE A 31 7.12 -5.65 5.76
N SER A 32 7.42 -5.73 4.45
CA SER A 32 6.92 -6.79 3.57
C SER A 32 7.45 -8.19 3.91
N LYS A 33 8.66 -8.27 4.47
CA LYS A 33 9.31 -9.53 4.88
C LYS A 33 9.06 -9.91 6.33
N ASP A 34 8.45 -9.02 7.10
CA ASP A 34 8.21 -9.24 8.51
C ASP A 34 7.08 -10.27 8.66
N PRO A 35 7.27 -11.39 9.38
CA PRO A 35 6.26 -12.45 9.48
C PRO A 35 4.94 -11.98 10.11
N GLU A 36 4.96 -10.90 10.90
CA GLU A 36 3.78 -10.30 11.52
C GLU A 36 2.88 -9.59 10.49
N PHE A 37 3.48 -9.00 9.45
CA PHE A 37 2.76 -8.25 8.42
C PHE A 37 2.74 -8.96 7.07
N SER A 38 3.68 -9.86 6.79
CA SER A 38 3.81 -10.56 5.50
C SER A 38 2.61 -11.45 5.21
N SER A 39 1.94 -11.97 6.24
CA SER A 39 0.72 -12.77 6.09
C SER A 39 -0.44 -11.91 5.55
N ILE A 40 -0.53 -10.66 5.99
CA ILE A 40 -1.59 -9.72 5.60
C ILE A 40 -1.21 -9.03 4.29
N LEU A 41 0.05 -8.63 4.15
CA LEU A 41 0.62 -7.93 3.00
C LEU A 41 1.18 -8.90 1.94
N CYS A 42 0.87 -10.20 2.01
CA CYS A 42 1.42 -11.20 1.07
C CYS A 42 1.06 -10.90 -0.39
N LEU A 43 -0.07 -10.24 -0.59
CA LEU A 43 -0.58 -9.85 -1.90
C LEU A 43 -0.08 -8.47 -2.36
N SER A 44 0.54 -7.70 -1.45
CA SER A 44 0.99 -6.34 -1.68
C SER A 44 2.52 -6.29 -1.76
N SER A 45 3.09 -5.91 -2.91
CA SER A 45 4.54 -5.84 -3.06
C SER A 45 5.15 -4.65 -2.31
N ASN A 46 6.47 -4.66 -2.12
CA ASN A 46 7.22 -3.53 -1.57
C ASN A 46 6.95 -2.20 -2.32
N VAL A 47 6.65 -2.28 -3.62
CA VAL A 47 6.30 -1.13 -4.45
C VAL A 47 4.89 -0.65 -4.10
N ASP A 48 3.93 -1.56 -4.00
CA ASP A 48 2.55 -1.25 -3.63
C ASP A 48 2.46 -0.63 -2.23
N LEU A 49 3.24 -1.11 -1.26
CA LEU A 49 3.34 -0.54 0.08
C LEU A 49 3.75 0.93 0.05
N LYS A 50 4.78 1.26 -0.75
CA LYS A 50 5.24 2.64 -0.92
C LYS A 50 4.17 3.50 -1.60
N ASP A 51 3.60 3.03 -2.71
CA ASP A 51 2.62 3.78 -3.48
C ASP A 51 1.31 3.98 -2.72
N LYS A 52 0.87 2.97 -1.96
CA LYS A 52 -0.26 3.09 -1.03
C LYS A 52 0.01 4.12 0.04
N TRP A 53 1.16 4.06 0.70
CA TRP A 53 1.52 5.04 1.73
C TRP A 53 1.53 6.46 1.15
N ARG A 54 2.11 6.65 -0.04
CA ARG A 54 2.07 7.93 -0.73
C ARG A 54 0.65 8.38 -1.03
N ASN A 55 -0.24 7.49 -1.49
CA ASN A 55 -1.63 7.84 -1.76
C ASN A 55 -2.39 8.22 -0.47
N MET A 56 -2.17 7.50 0.63
CA MET A 56 -2.76 7.83 1.94
C MET A 56 -2.27 9.18 2.47
N ASN A 57 -0.99 9.50 2.28
CA ASN A 57 -0.38 10.75 2.79
C ASN A 57 -0.59 11.95 1.84
N VAL A 58 -0.76 11.74 0.53
CA VAL A 58 -1.02 12.80 -0.45
C VAL A 58 -2.49 13.24 -0.48
N THR A 59 -3.40 12.40 -0.01
CA THR A 59 -4.83 12.74 0.14
C THR A 59 -5.08 14.01 0.97
N THR A 60 -4.12 14.46 1.80
CA THR A 60 -4.24 15.73 2.53
C THR A 60 -3.91 16.99 1.72
N GLN A 61 -3.36 16.90 0.49
CA GLN A 61 -2.92 18.09 -0.27
C GLN A 61 -3.38 18.14 -1.74
N TYR A 62 -3.68 17.02 -2.40
CA TYR A 62 -4.23 17.06 -3.77
C TYR A 62 -5.53 16.27 -3.85
N GLY A 63 -6.64 17.01 -3.76
CA GLY A 63 -7.92 16.51 -4.23
C GLY A 63 -7.77 15.87 -5.62
N SER A 64 -8.46 14.76 -5.82
CA SER A 64 -8.80 14.28 -7.15
C SER A 64 -7.61 13.94 -8.06
N ARG A 65 -6.86 12.86 -7.79
CA ARG A 65 -6.43 12.01 -8.92
C ARG A 65 -7.52 11.00 -9.24
N ARG A 66 -8.55 11.55 -9.88
CA ARG A 66 -9.51 10.80 -10.66
C ARG A 66 -8.83 10.17 -11.88
N LEU A 67 -9.18 8.91 -12.10
CA LEU A 67 -9.52 8.30 -13.39
C LEU A 67 -8.46 7.98 -14.46
N ALA A 68 -8.69 6.79 -15.02
CA ALA A 68 -8.66 6.42 -16.43
C ALA A 68 -7.33 5.99 -17.07
N GLY A 69 -7.32 4.71 -17.44
CA GLY A 69 -6.98 4.32 -18.81
C GLY A 69 -5.59 3.74 -19.02
N ARG A 70 -5.54 2.44 -19.27
CA ARG A 70 -4.70 1.94 -20.36
C ARG A 70 -5.60 1.29 -21.40
N LYS A 71 -5.65 1.94 -22.57
CA LYS A 71 -6.11 1.42 -23.86
C LYS A 71 -5.50 0.03 -24.07
N THR A 72 -6.31 -0.96 -24.44
CA THR A 72 -6.58 -1.37 -25.83
C THR A 72 -7.79 -2.29 -25.81
#